data_AF-A0A935A6K5-F1
#
_entry.id   AF-A0A935A6K5-F1
#
_cell.length_a   1.000
_cell.length_b   1.000
_cell.length_c   1.000
_cell.angle_alpha   90.00
_cell.angle_beta   90.00
_cell.angle_gamma   90.00
#
_symmetry.space_group_name_H-M   'P 1'
#
loop_
_entity.id
_entity.type
_entity.pdbx_description
1 polymer ?
#
loop_
_entity_poly.entity_id
_entity_poly.type
_entity_poly.pdbx_seq_one_letter_code
_entity_poly.pdbx_strand_id
1 'polypeptide(L)' 'MPIKFGPTELIIILVIVILLFGVGRIGKIAGELGGAIRSFREGIKGDDSEQSQQ' A
#
# COMPACT_ATOMS: atom_id res chain seq x y z
N MET A 1 21.27 -0.51 26.99
CA MET A 1 21.28 -0.71 25.53
C MET A 1 20.26 0.26 24.93
N PRO A 2 20.66 1.30 24.19
CA PRO A 2 19.76 2.39 23.82
C PRO A 2 18.79 1.93 22.73
N ILE A 3 17.50 2.02 23.03
CA ILE A 3 16.38 1.75 22.13
C ILE A 3 16.34 2.87 21.10
N LYS A 4 16.98 2.64 19.96
CA LYS A 4 16.78 3.45 18.76
C LYS A 4 15.59 2.82 18.04
N PHE A 5 14.53 3.60 17.79
CA PHE A 5 13.39 3.22 16.92
C PHE A 5 13.90 2.88 15.53
N GLY A 6 14.42 1.67 15.40
CA GLY A 6 15.08 1.16 14.22
C GLY A 6 14.10 0.38 13.36
N PRO A 7 14.50 0.06 12.12
CA PRO A 7 13.71 -0.78 11.22
C PRO A 7 13.25 -2.10 11.87
N THR A 8 14.02 -2.64 12.82
CA THR A 8 13.67 -3.84 13.59
C THR A 8 12.39 -3.70 14.42
N GLU A 9 12.18 -2.54 15.05
CA GLU A 9 11.02 -2.34 15.93
C GLU A 9 9.73 -2.12 15.13
N LEU A 10 9.84 -1.41 14.00
CA LEU A 10 8.75 -1.31 13.02
C LEU A 10 8.33 -2.67 12.47
N ILE A 11 9.29 -3.58 12.22
CA ILE A 11 8.97 -4.94 11.78
C ILE A 11 8.22 -5.70 12.87
N ILE A 12 8.64 -5.61 14.14
CA ILE A 12 7.94 -6.28 15.24
C ILE A 12 6.50 -5.77 15.38
N ILE A 13 6.29 -4.45 15.31
CA ILE A 13 4.96 -3.84 15.34
C ILE A 13 4.12 -4.31 14.15
N LEU A 14 4.69 -4.34 12.95
CA LEU A 14 4.02 -4.82 11.74
C LEU A 14 3.56 -6.27 11.89
N VAL A 15 4.40 -7.13 12.46
CA VAL A 15 4.07 -8.54 12.73
C VAL A 15 2.89 -8.63 13.70
N ILE A 16 2.89 -7.85 14.78
CA ILE A 16 1.79 -7.81 15.75
C ILE A 16 0.49 -7.35 15.08
N VAL A 17 0.53 -6.29 14.27
CA VAL A 17 -0.64 -5.81 13.52
C VAL A 17 -1.17 -6.90 12.59
N ILE A 18 -0.30 -7.58 11.85
CA ILE A 18 -0.71 -8.68 10.96
C ILE A 18 -1.35 -9.84 11.74
N LEU A 19 -0.86 -10.16 12.94
CA LEU A 19 -1.45 -11.20 13.79
C LEU A 19 -2.82 -10.79 14.33
N LEU A 20 -3.00 -9.52 14.75
CA LEU A 20 -4.27 -9.02 15.27
C LEU A 20 -5.36 -8.94 14.21
N PHE A 21 -5.02 -8.41 13.03
CA PHE A 21 -5.98 -8.22 11.94
C PHE A 21 -6.13 -9.48 11.07
N GLY A 22 -5.09 -10.30 11.01
CA GLY A 22 -4.97 -11.49 10.16
C GLY A 22 -4.49 -11.17 8.75
N VAL A 23 -3.66 -12.05 8.17
CA VAL A 23 -3.12 -11.91 6.80
C VAL A 23 -4.20 -11.81 5.73
N GLY A 24 -5.33 -12.53 5.91
CA GLY A 24 -6.43 -12.53 4.95
C GLY A 24 -7.19 -11.21 4.89
N ARG A 25 -7.40 -10.53 6.03
CA ARG A 25 -8.08 -9.23 6.06
C ARG A 25 -7.20 -8.12 5.50
N ILE A 26 -5.92 -8.09 5.90
CA ILE A 26 -4.92 -7.16 5.35
C ILE A 26 -4.83 -7.32 3.83
N GLY A 27 -4.73 -8.56 3.32
CA GLY A 27 -4.64 -8.84 1.89
C GLY A 27 -5.88 -8.43 1.10
N LYS A 28 -7.09 -8.68 1.64
CA LYS A 28 -8.35 -8.27 1.01
C LYS A 28 -8.45 -6.74 0.87
N ILE A 29 -8.18 -6.01 1.95
CA ILE A 29 -8.19 -4.53 1.96
C ILE A 29 -7.12 -3.99 1.00
N ALA A 30 -5.90 -4.54 1.05
CA ALA A 30 -4.82 -4.13 0.15
C ALA A 30 -5.16 -4.39 -1.33
N GLY A 31 -5.85 -5.50 -1.64
CA GLY A 31 -6.33 -5.79 -2.99
C GLY A 31 -7.38 -4.79 -3.48
N GLU A 32 -8.37 -4.48 -2.65
CA GLU A 32 -9.42 -3.50 -2.96
C GLU A 32 -8.85 -2.09 -3.13
N LEU A 33 -7.97 -1.65 -2.22
CA LEU A 33 -7.29 -0.36 -2.30
C LEU A 33 -6.32 -0.30 -3.48
N GLY A 34 -5.56 -1.36 -3.73
CA GLY A 34 -4.62 -1.44 -4.84
C GLY A 34 -5.32 -1.38 -6.20
N GLY A 35 -6.47 -2.04 -6.33
CA GLY A 35 -7.33 -1.96 -7.50
C GLY A 35 -7.84 -0.53 -7.72
N ALA A 36 -8.36 0.12 -6.67
CA ALA A 36 -8.83 1.50 -6.75
C ALA A 36 -7.71 2.48 -7.13
N ILE A 37 -6.53 2.37 -6.52
CA ILE A 37 -5.36 3.21 -6.84
C ILE A 37 -4.90 2.98 -8.28
N ARG A 38 -4.93 1.73 -8.77
CA ARG A 38 -4.58 1.40 -10.15
C ARG A 38 -5.52 2.06 -11.14
N SER A 39 -6.83 1.92 -10.96
CA SER A 39 -7.83 2.56 -11.82
C SER A 39 -7.74 4.09 -11.76
N PHE A 40 -7.48 4.65 -10.57
CA PHE A 40 -7.24 6.09 -10.41
C PHE A 40 -6.01 6.57 -11.19
N ARG A 41 -4.90 5.81 -11.12
CA ARG A 41 -3.69 6.11 -11.89
C ARG A 41 -3.89 5.98 -13.39
N GLU A 42 -4.64 4.98 -13.83
CA GLU A 42 -4.97 4.77 -15.25
C GLU A 42 -5.87 5.90 -15.77
N GLY A 43 -6.86 6.35 -14.98
CA GLY A 43 -7.71 7.49 -15.33
C GLY A 43 -6.95 8.81 -15.46
N ILE A 44 -6.01 9.09 -14.54
CA ILE A 44 -5.15 10.28 -14.64
C ILE A 44 -4.20 10.18 -15.84
N LYS A 45 -3.58 9.02 -16.08
CA LYS A 45 -2.66 8.84 -17.21
C LYS A 45 -3.34 8.85 -18.57
N GLY A 46 -4.61 8.43 -18.65
CA GLY A 46 -5.39 8.48 -19.89
C GLY A 46 -5.53 9.91 -20.40
N ASP A 47 -5.74 10.87 -19.49
CA ASP A 47 -5.85 12.30 -19.80
C ASP A 47 -4.50 12.90 -20.28
N ASP A 48 -3.39 12.49 -19.67
CA ASP A 48 -2.04 12.97 -20.05
C ASP A 48 -1.52 12.37 -21.37
N SER A 49 -1.96 11.16 -21.72
CA SER A 49 -1.47 10.43 -22.90
C SER A 49 -2.16 10.86 -24.21
N GLU A 50 -3.39 11.38 -24.13
CA GLU A 50 -4.10 11.93 -25.30
C GLU A 50 -3.63 13.36 -25.66
N GLN A 51 -3.00 14.09 -24.73
CA GLN A 51 -2.41 15.42 -25.02
C GLN A 51 -1.04 15.38 -25.69
N SER A 52 -0.39 14.22 -25.80
CA SER A 52 0.99 14.11 -26.34
C SER A 52 1.07 13.62 -27.80
N GLN A 53 -0.06 13.55 -28.51
CA GLN A 53 -0.13 13.09 -29.91
C GLN A 53 -0.92 14.01 -30.87
N GLN A 54 -1.12 15.29 -30.52
CA GLN A 54 -1.60 16.32 -31.47
C GLN A 54 -0.61 17.47 -31.57
#